data_AF-R6VX71-F1
#
_entry.id   AF-R6VX71-F1
#
_cell.length_a   1.000
_cell.length_b   1.000
_cell.length_c   1.000
_cell.angle_alpha   90.00
_cell.angle_beta   90.00
_cell.angle_gamma   90.00
#
_symmetry.space_group_name_H-M   'P 1'
#
loop_
_entity.id
_entity.type
_entity.pdbx_description
1 polymer ?
#
loop_
_entity_poly.entity_id
_entity_poly.type
_entity_poly.pdbx_seq_one_letter_code
_entity_poly.pdbx_strand_id
1 'polypeptide(L)'
;MKKFLKFAVLSLAAITMCACDDDKSYVDPGLEVTPHNLSGTWQLAEWQGAPLAEGSFVYIELTRKDQLFSMYQNLDSALPRELTGRFAITTDEALGSIIMGQYDYGMGDWNHQYIVTDLDADSMVWTAKDNPEDVSLYVRCESIPDEVTGDSGSGEE
;
A
#
# COMPACT_ATOMS: atom_id res chain seq x y z
N MET A 1 36.58 42.65 49.40
CA MET A 1 35.55 41.59 49.27
C MET A 1 35.65 41.00 47.86
N LYS A 2 35.64 39.66 47.75
CA LYS A 2 35.44 38.78 46.56
C LYS A 2 36.40 38.99 45.36
N LYS A 3 37.55 38.31 45.25
CA LYS A 3 37.82 36.89 44.85
C LYS A 3 37.42 36.52 43.40
N PHE A 4 38.48 36.36 42.58
CA PHE A 4 38.72 35.43 41.46
C PHE A 4 37.67 35.25 40.36
N LEU A 5 38.11 35.37 39.10
CA LEU A 5 38.20 34.20 38.22
C LEU A 5 39.06 34.47 36.97
N LYS A 6 40.12 33.69 36.80
CA LYS A 6 40.81 33.48 35.52
C LYS A 6 40.03 32.40 34.78
N PHE A 7 39.57 32.64 33.56
CA PHE A 7 39.06 31.56 32.71
C PHE A 7 40.02 31.33 31.55
N ALA A 8 40.52 30.11 31.52
CA ALA A 8 41.40 29.56 30.50
C ALA A 8 40.65 29.45 29.17
N VAL A 9 41.34 29.80 28.09
CA VAL A 9 40.95 29.51 26.71
C VAL A 9 41.08 28.00 26.51
N LEU A 10 39.98 27.33 26.19
CA LEU A 10 39.98 25.94 25.72
C LEU A 10 39.46 25.94 24.28
N SER A 11 40.40 25.91 23.34
CA SER A 11 40.17 25.75 21.90
C SER A 11 39.76 24.30 21.60
N LEU A 12 38.52 24.09 21.17
CA LEU A 12 38.05 22.80 20.64
C LEU A 12 37.85 22.94 19.13
N ALA A 13 38.86 22.52 18.36
CA ALA A 13 38.73 22.34 16.92
C ALA A 13 38.07 20.97 16.67
N ALA A 14 36.77 20.96 16.40
CA ALA A 14 36.08 19.77 15.92
C ALA A 14 36.24 19.72 14.39
N ILE A 15 37.16 18.88 13.91
CA ILE A 15 37.20 18.49 12.50
C ILE A 15 36.11 17.43 12.33
N THR A 16 34.94 17.85 11.85
CA THR A 16 33.92 16.90 11.35
C THR A 16 34.39 16.40 10.01
N MET A 17 34.96 15.19 9.98
CA MET A 17 35.07 14.42 8.75
C MET A 17 33.66 14.07 8.32
N CYS A 18 33.12 14.76 7.31
CA CYS A 18 32.01 14.23 6.52
C CYS A 18 32.57 13.06 5.72
N ALA A 19 32.55 11.87 6.31
CA ALA A 19 32.60 10.66 5.52
C ALA A 19 31.24 10.58 4.79
N CYS A 20 31.24 10.88 3.50
CA CYS A 20 30.17 10.42 2.63
C CYS A 20 30.30 8.91 2.58
N ASP A 21 29.58 8.21 3.44
CA ASP A 21 29.34 6.79 3.26
C ASP A 21 28.56 6.64 1.96
N ASP A 22 29.29 6.24 0.92
CA ASP A 22 28.74 5.69 -0.32
C ASP A 22 28.22 4.28 0.01
N ASP A 23 27.21 4.24 0.89
CA ASP A 23 26.54 3.03 1.32
C ASP A 23 25.67 2.61 0.14
N LYS A 24 26.24 1.77 -0.73
CA LYS A 24 25.47 1.06 -1.76
C LYS A 24 24.65 -0.01 -1.06
N SER A 25 23.64 0.42 -0.32
CA SER A 25 22.59 -0.44 0.19
C SER A 25 22.03 -1.23 -0.99
N TYR A 26 21.95 -2.54 -0.86
CA TYR A 26 21.23 -3.38 -1.80
C TYR A 26 19.79 -2.86 -1.87
N VAL A 27 19.43 -2.28 -3.01
CA VAL A 27 18.05 -1.91 -3.32
C VAL A 27 17.40 -3.20 -3.81
N ASP A 28 16.45 -3.74 -3.04
CA ASP A 28 15.62 -4.83 -3.52
C ASP A 28 14.95 -4.37 -4.82
N PRO A 29 15.17 -5.06 -5.95
CA PRO A 29 14.53 -4.67 -7.21
C PRO A 29 13.00 -4.76 -7.19
N GLY A 30 12.41 -5.30 -6.11
CA GLY A 30 10.98 -5.54 -5.99
C GLY A 30 10.53 -6.72 -6.84
N LEU A 31 9.23 -6.99 -6.82
CA LEU A 31 8.59 -8.02 -7.62
C LEU A 31 8.00 -7.41 -8.89
N GLU A 32 8.07 -8.16 -9.99
CA GLU A 32 7.37 -7.79 -11.22
C GLU A 32 5.85 -7.81 -10.99
N VAL A 33 5.14 -6.80 -11.49
CA VAL A 33 3.68 -6.73 -11.38
C VAL A 33 3.05 -7.72 -12.36
N THR A 34 2.76 -8.91 -11.85
CA THR A 34 2.12 -10.00 -12.59
C THR A 34 0.93 -10.53 -11.79
N PRO A 35 -0.05 -11.23 -12.43
CA PRO A 35 -1.13 -11.88 -11.68
C PRO A 35 -0.62 -12.90 -10.66
N HIS A 36 0.60 -13.42 -10.83
CA HIS A 36 1.20 -14.34 -9.87
C HIS A 36 1.67 -13.63 -8.61
N ASN A 37 2.41 -12.53 -8.74
CA ASN A 37 3.00 -11.81 -7.61
C ASN A 37 1.96 -10.98 -6.85
N LEU A 38 0.95 -10.46 -7.55
CA LEU A 38 -0.17 -9.74 -6.94
C LEU A 38 -1.16 -10.65 -6.21
N SER A 39 -1.16 -11.95 -6.50
CA SER A 39 -2.13 -12.87 -5.91
C SER A 39 -2.02 -12.89 -4.39
N GLY A 40 -3.16 -12.88 -3.71
CA GLY A 40 -3.26 -12.87 -2.26
C GLY A 40 -4.16 -11.76 -1.75
N THR A 41 -4.18 -11.60 -0.43
CA THR A 41 -5.03 -10.63 0.28
C THR A 41 -4.22 -9.41 0.68
N TRP A 42 -4.82 -8.25 0.47
CA TRP A 42 -4.22 -6.96 0.75
C TRP A 42 -5.22 -6.06 1.49
N GLN A 43 -4.71 -5.27 2.44
CA GLN A 43 -5.47 -4.25 3.15
C GLN A 43 -4.94 -2.86 2.77
N LEU A 44 -5.85 -1.92 2.52
CA LEU A 44 -5.48 -0.52 2.35
C LEU A 44 -5.03 0.05 3.70
N ALA A 45 -3.74 0.35 3.82
CA ALA A 45 -3.14 0.92 5.02
C ALA A 45 -3.22 2.44 5.02
N GLU A 46 -2.91 3.06 3.88
CA GLU A 46 -2.95 4.51 3.72
C GLU A 46 -3.66 4.90 2.41
N TRP A 47 -4.42 5.98 2.48
CA TRP A 47 -5.00 6.65 1.32
C TRP A 47 -4.55 8.11 1.32
N GLN A 48 -3.95 8.54 0.21
CA GLN A 48 -3.37 9.88 0.03
C GLN A 48 -2.30 10.21 1.09
N GLY A 49 -1.52 9.21 1.50
CA GLY A 49 -0.46 9.34 2.50
C GLY A 49 -0.93 9.49 3.94
N ALA A 50 -2.21 9.19 4.22
CA ALA A 50 -2.78 9.21 5.55
C ALA A 50 -3.46 7.86 5.88
N PRO A 51 -3.41 7.41 7.14
CA PRO A 51 -4.22 6.28 7.58
C PRO A 51 -5.70 6.52 7.35
N LEU A 52 -6.46 5.44 7.15
CA LEU A 52 -7.91 5.51 7.08
C LEU A 52 -8.50 6.01 8.41
N ALA A 53 -9.71 6.56 8.34
CA ALA A 53 -10.46 6.91 9.55
C ALA A 53 -10.65 5.68 10.45
N GLU A 54 -10.70 5.88 11.76
CA GLU A 54 -10.89 4.79 12.71
C GLU A 54 -12.17 3.99 12.38
N GLY A 55 -12.03 2.67 12.26
CA GLY A 55 -13.11 1.76 11.86
C GLY A 55 -13.37 1.66 10.36
N SER A 56 -12.70 2.46 9.53
CA SER A 56 -12.73 2.32 8.06
C SER A 56 -11.71 1.31 7.57
N PHE A 57 -12.07 0.56 6.53
CA PHE A 57 -11.20 -0.43 5.91
C PHE A 57 -11.50 -0.61 4.43
N VAL A 58 -10.49 -1.10 3.71
CA VAL A 58 -10.63 -1.74 2.39
C VAL A 58 -9.74 -2.97 2.40
N TYR A 59 -10.31 -4.13 2.11
CA TYR A 59 -9.59 -5.36 1.81
C TYR A 59 -9.83 -5.72 0.36
N ILE A 60 -8.81 -6.25 -0.31
CA ILE A 60 -8.92 -6.80 -1.65
C ILE A 60 -8.15 -8.13 -1.72
N GLU A 61 -8.85 -9.19 -2.12
CA GLU A 61 -8.23 -10.45 -2.51
C GLU A 61 -8.10 -10.48 -4.04
N LEU A 62 -6.89 -10.75 -4.53
CA LEU A 62 -6.58 -10.92 -5.94
C LEU A 62 -6.29 -12.39 -6.23
N THR A 63 -7.06 -13.01 -7.13
CA THR A 63 -6.92 -14.42 -7.50
C THR A 63 -6.28 -14.58 -8.88
N ARG A 64 -5.11 -15.24 -8.94
CA ARG A 64 -4.34 -15.45 -10.18
C ARG A 64 -5.10 -16.16 -11.30
N LYS A 65 -5.74 -17.30 -10.99
CA LYS A 65 -6.19 -18.30 -11.99
C LYS A 65 -7.14 -17.71 -13.04
N ASP A 66 -8.00 -16.80 -12.60
CA ASP A 66 -9.05 -16.18 -13.43
C ASP A 66 -9.01 -14.65 -13.39
N GLN A 67 -7.96 -14.07 -12.78
CA GLN A 67 -7.82 -12.64 -12.49
C GLN A 67 -9.09 -12.05 -11.88
N LEU A 68 -9.60 -12.73 -10.84
CA LEU A 68 -10.77 -12.28 -10.09
C LEU A 68 -10.32 -11.43 -8.91
N PHE A 69 -11.17 -10.50 -8.50
CA PHE A 69 -11.03 -9.84 -7.22
C PHE A 69 -12.31 -9.95 -6.39
N SER A 70 -12.13 -10.02 -5.07
CA SER A 70 -13.17 -9.77 -4.07
C SER A 70 -12.69 -8.66 -3.16
N MET A 71 -13.47 -7.60 -3.05
CA MET A 71 -13.14 -6.42 -2.26
C MET A 71 -14.21 -6.17 -1.19
N TYR A 72 -13.77 -5.99 0.05
CA TYR A 72 -14.65 -5.63 1.16
C TYR A 72 -14.27 -4.26 1.69
N GLN A 73 -15.25 -3.36 1.80
CA GLN A 73 -14.98 -2.00 2.23
C GLN A 73 -16.19 -1.34 2.89
N ASN A 74 -15.93 -0.28 3.66
CA ASN A 74 -16.96 0.52 4.33
C ASN A 74 -16.69 2.04 4.24
N LEU A 75 -15.99 2.52 3.20
CA LEU A 75 -15.63 3.94 3.07
C LEU A 75 -16.84 4.86 2.87
N ASP A 76 -17.92 4.33 2.30
CA ASP A 76 -19.15 5.07 1.97
C ASP A 76 -20.39 4.55 2.70
N SER A 77 -20.23 3.64 3.67
CA SER A 77 -21.31 2.97 4.37
C SER A 77 -20.93 2.58 5.79
N ALA A 78 -21.90 2.57 6.71
CA ALA A 78 -21.68 2.06 8.07
C ALA A 78 -21.54 0.52 8.11
N LEU A 79 -22.04 -0.18 7.09
CA LEU A 79 -21.91 -1.63 6.94
C LEU A 79 -20.88 -1.98 5.85
N PRO A 80 -20.10 -3.07 6.03
CA PRO A 80 -19.28 -3.62 4.97
C PRO A 80 -20.11 -3.91 3.73
N ARG A 81 -19.56 -3.63 2.55
CA ARG A 81 -20.07 -4.18 1.29
C ARG A 81 -19.00 -5.03 0.62
N GLU A 82 -19.46 -6.04 -0.09
CA GLU A 82 -18.64 -6.83 -1.00
C GLU A 82 -18.79 -6.28 -2.43
N LEU A 83 -17.66 -6.17 -3.12
CA LEU A 83 -17.55 -5.85 -4.54
C LEU A 83 -16.71 -6.93 -5.21
N THR A 84 -17.25 -7.56 -6.24
CA THR A 84 -16.54 -8.61 -7.00
C THR A 84 -16.33 -8.18 -8.43
N GLY A 85 -15.36 -8.82 -9.09
CA GLY A 85 -15.16 -8.61 -10.51
C GLY A 85 -13.88 -9.24 -11.03
N ARG A 86 -13.42 -8.70 -12.15
CA ARG A 86 -12.17 -9.10 -12.81
C ARG A 86 -11.19 -7.95 -12.86
N PHE A 87 -9.91 -8.27 -12.74
CA PHE A 87 -8.83 -7.34 -13.00
C PHE A 87 -8.02 -7.76 -14.23
N ALA A 88 -7.28 -6.81 -14.78
CA ALA A 88 -6.31 -7.02 -15.84
C ALA A 88 -5.08 -6.15 -15.56
N ILE A 89 -3.93 -6.60 -16.07
CA ILE A 89 -2.67 -5.86 -16.01
C ILE A 89 -2.20 -5.60 -17.43
N THR A 90 -1.83 -4.37 -17.71
CA THR A 90 -1.14 -3.98 -18.94
C THR A 90 0.14 -3.24 -18.60
N THR A 91 1.06 -3.14 -19.56
CA THR A 91 2.30 -2.39 -19.41
C THR A 91 2.28 -1.23 -20.38
N ASP A 92 2.59 -0.04 -19.86
CA ASP A 92 2.81 1.18 -20.62
C ASP A 92 4.30 1.54 -20.58
N GLU A 93 4.87 1.97 -21.70
CA GLU A 93 6.32 2.25 -21.81
C GLU A 93 6.76 3.41 -20.90
N ALA A 94 5.89 4.39 -20.66
CA ALA A 94 6.21 5.57 -19.85
C ALA A 94 5.78 5.41 -18.39
N LEU A 95 4.66 4.74 -18.15
CA LEU A 95 4.05 4.63 -16.82
C LEU A 95 4.40 3.34 -16.08
N GLY A 96 4.86 2.30 -16.78
CA GLY A 96 5.08 0.98 -16.20
C GLY A 96 3.81 0.14 -16.14
N SER A 97 3.68 -0.67 -15.09
CA SER A 97 2.57 -1.61 -14.94
C SER A 97 1.30 -0.92 -14.46
N ILE A 98 0.20 -1.17 -15.18
CA ILE A 98 -1.12 -0.60 -14.90
C ILE A 98 -2.09 -1.73 -14.59
N ILE A 99 -2.71 -1.69 -13.42
CA ILE A 99 -3.85 -2.53 -13.06
C ILE A 99 -5.16 -1.77 -13.30
N MET A 100 -6.16 -2.50 -13.79
CA MET A 100 -7.51 -2.03 -13.99
C MET A 100 -8.49 -3.13 -13.65
N GLY A 101 -9.69 -2.77 -13.24
CA GLY A 101 -10.72 -3.75 -12.93
C GLY A 101 -12.09 -3.35 -13.44
N GLN A 102 -12.93 -4.37 -13.57
CA GLN A 102 -14.31 -4.29 -13.98
C GLN A 102 -15.15 -5.04 -12.96
N TYR A 103 -16.15 -4.35 -12.42
CA TYR A 103 -17.10 -4.94 -11.48
C TYR A 103 -18.03 -5.91 -12.19
N ASP A 104 -18.45 -6.94 -11.46
CA ASP A 104 -19.48 -7.86 -11.92
C ASP A 104 -20.84 -7.15 -12.10
N TYR A 105 -21.81 -7.88 -12.65
CA TYR A 105 -23.20 -7.46 -12.79
C TYR A 105 -23.41 -6.19 -13.64
N GLY A 106 -22.44 -5.84 -14.50
CA GLY A 106 -22.54 -4.68 -15.38
C GLY A 106 -22.41 -3.34 -14.65
N MET A 107 -21.77 -3.32 -13.48
CA MET A 107 -21.56 -2.12 -12.67
C MET A 107 -20.42 -1.22 -13.20
N GLY A 108 -19.80 -1.61 -14.31
CA GLY A 108 -18.79 -0.82 -15.01
C GLY A 108 -17.38 -1.07 -14.50
N ASP A 109 -16.46 -0.21 -14.93
CA ASP A 109 -15.06 -0.28 -14.56
C ASP A 109 -14.82 0.35 -13.19
N TRP A 110 -13.67 0.04 -12.57
CA TRP A 110 -13.19 0.79 -11.41
C TRP A 110 -13.11 2.29 -11.72
N ASN A 111 -13.20 3.11 -10.68
CA ASN A 111 -13.15 4.57 -10.82
C ASN A 111 -11.87 5.06 -11.52
N HIS A 112 -10.75 4.39 -11.26
CA HIS A 112 -9.46 4.69 -11.87
C HIS A 112 -8.78 3.42 -12.37
N GLN A 113 -7.87 3.60 -13.33
CA GLN A 113 -6.79 2.64 -13.60
C GLN A 113 -5.59 3.05 -12.76
N TYR A 114 -4.86 2.11 -12.19
CA TYR A 114 -3.80 2.40 -11.24
C TYR A 114 -2.45 1.95 -11.78
N ILE A 115 -1.45 2.82 -11.69
CA ILE A 115 -0.05 2.47 -11.85
C ILE A 115 0.38 1.77 -10.57
N VAL A 116 0.94 0.57 -10.71
CA VAL A 116 1.43 -0.23 -9.57
C VAL A 116 2.93 -0.08 -9.46
N THR A 117 3.41 0.43 -8.32
CA THR A 117 4.82 0.56 -7.98
C THR A 117 5.11 -0.10 -6.64
N ASP A 118 6.41 -0.26 -6.35
CA ASP A 118 6.90 -0.71 -5.04
C ASP A 118 6.25 -2.02 -4.56
N LEU A 119 5.96 -2.92 -5.51
CA LEU A 119 5.43 -4.23 -5.20
C LEU A 119 6.54 -5.09 -4.62
N ASP A 120 6.33 -5.58 -3.41
CA ASP A 120 7.17 -6.58 -2.76
C ASP A 120 6.30 -7.67 -2.08
N ALA A 121 6.89 -8.45 -1.17
CA ALA A 121 6.18 -9.51 -0.48
C ALA A 121 5.08 -8.98 0.47
N ASP A 122 5.27 -7.77 1.00
CA ASP A 122 4.55 -7.21 2.14
C ASP A 122 3.73 -5.97 1.78
N SER A 123 4.03 -5.29 0.66
CA SER A 123 3.36 -4.07 0.27
C SER A 123 3.30 -3.83 -1.25
N MET A 124 2.42 -2.90 -1.64
CA MET A 124 2.38 -2.33 -2.99
C MET A 124 1.71 -0.95 -2.98
N VAL A 125 2.09 -0.09 -3.91
CA VAL A 125 1.51 1.26 -4.07
C VAL A 125 0.72 1.34 -5.37
N TRP A 126 -0.51 1.84 -5.28
CA TRP A 126 -1.40 2.07 -6.43
C TRP A 126 -1.63 3.58 -6.57
N THR A 127 -1.18 4.16 -7.68
CA THR A 127 -1.41 5.58 -8.00
C THR A 127 -2.38 5.69 -9.17
N ALA A 128 -3.47 6.42 -9.03
CA ALA A 128 -4.42 6.58 -10.12
C ALA A 128 -3.77 7.28 -11.32
N LYS A 129 -3.91 6.67 -12.50
CA LYS A 129 -3.29 7.11 -13.75
C LYS A 129 -3.72 8.52 -14.17
N ASP A 130 -4.98 8.85 -13.91
CA ASP A 130 -5.62 10.12 -14.25
C ASP A 130 -5.66 11.12 -13.08
N ASN A 131 -5.32 10.67 -11.87
CA ASN A 131 -5.25 11.52 -10.68
C ASN A 131 -4.06 11.11 -9.78
N PRO A 132 -2.86 11.68 -9.97
CA PRO A 132 -1.68 11.35 -9.18
C PRO A 132 -1.78 11.63 -7.68
N GLU A 133 -2.80 12.36 -7.23
CA GLU A 133 -3.08 12.59 -5.81
C GLU A 133 -3.86 11.43 -5.17
N ASP A 134 -4.53 10.58 -5.97
CA ASP A 134 -5.17 9.36 -5.47
C ASP A 134 -4.13 8.22 -5.41
N VAL A 135 -3.50 8.12 -4.24
CA VAL A 135 -2.45 7.15 -3.94
C VAL A 135 -2.93 6.23 -2.83
N SER A 136 -2.81 4.93 -3.05
CA SER A 136 -3.23 3.88 -2.11
C SER A 136 -2.03 3.00 -1.77
N LEU A 137 -1.69 2.89 -0.49
CA LEU A 137 -0.71 1.94 0.02
C LEU A 137 -1.44 0.69 0.51
N TYR A 138 -1.18 -0.43 -0.13
CA TYR A 138 -1.69 -1.73 0.29
C TYR A 138 -0.61 -2.51 1.03
N VAL A 139 -0.99 -3.16 2.13
CA VAL A 139 -0.14 -4.08 2.88
C VAL A 139 -0.71 -5.50 2.81
N ARG A 140 0.16 -6.50 2.72
CA ARG A 140 -0.23 -7.90 2.68
C ARG A 140 -0.89 -8.29 4.02
N CYS A 141 -1.96 -9.07 3.96
CA CYS A 141 -2.55 -9.71 5.13
C CYS A 141 -2.86 -11.19 4.86
N GLU A 142 -3.00 -11.99 5.92
CA GLU A 142 -3.22 -13.44 5.80
C GLU A 142 -4.58 -13.76 5.16
N SER A 143 -5.63 -13.06 5.60
CA SER A 143 -6.99 -13.22 5.11
C SER A 143 -7.82 -11.97 5.39
N ILE A 144 -9.00 -11.91 4.78
CA ILE A 144 -10.03 -10.92 5.14
C ILE A 144 -10.66 -11.40 6.46
N PRO A 145 -10.79 -10.53 7.49
CA PRO A 145 -11.40 -10.92 8.75
C PRO A 145 -12.87 -11.38 8.58
N ASP A 146 -13.27 -12.42 9.31
CA ASP A 146 -14.62 -12.98 9.27
C ASP A 146 -15.73 -11.95 9.60
N GLU A 147 -15.41 -11.02 10.51
CA GLU A 147 -16.31 -9.91 10.87
C GLU A 147 -16.59 -8.94 9.71
N VAL A 148 -15.69 -8.87 8.73
CA VAL A 148 -15.81 -8.03 7.54
C VAL A 148 -16.62 -8.75 6.45
N THR A 149 -16.41 -10.06 6.29
CA THR A 149 -17.15 -10.88 5.31
C THR A 149 -18.59 -11.17 5.74
N GLY A 150 -18.89 -10.99 7.04
CA GLY A 150 -20.18 -11.33 7.62
C GLY A 150 -20.34 -12.83 7.87
N ASP A 151 -19.27 -13.61 7.70
CA ASP A 151 -19.22 -15.02 8.06
C ASP A 151 -19.01 -15.15 9.57
N SER A 152 -20.03 -14.82 10.36
CA SER A 152 -20.07 -15.22 11.76
C SER A 152 -20.29 -16.72 11.80
N GLY A 153 -19.19 -17.48 11.71
CA GLY A 153 -19.16 -18.92 11.47
C GLY A 153 -20.44 -19.64 11.88
N SER A 154 -21.18 -20.12 10.89
CA SER A 154 -22.20 -21.15 11.11
C SER A 154 -21.46 -22.40 11.56
N GLY A 155 -21.13 -22.45 12.85
CA GLY A 155 -20.73 -23.66 13.53
C GLY A 155 -21.79 -24.71 13.26
N GLU A 156 -21.33 -25.79 12.66
CA GLU A 156 -22.05 -27.04 12.48
C GLU A 156 -22.72 -27.42 13.83
N GLU A 157 -24.05 -27.54 13.83
CA GLU A 157 -24.78 -28.42 14.78
C GLU A 157 -25.02 -29.78 14.11
#